data_AF-A0AAP8MEI7-F1
#
_entry.id   AF-A0AAP8MEI7-F1
#
_cell.length_a   1.000
_cell.length_b   1.000
_cell.length_c   1.000
_cell.angle_alpha   90.00
_cell.angle_beta   90.00
_cell.angle_gamma   90.00
#
_symmetry.space_group_name_H-M   'P 1'
#
loop_
_entity.id
_entity.type
_entity.pdbx_description
1 polymer ?
#
loop_
_entity_poly.entity_id
_entity_poly.type
_entity_poly.pdbx_seq_one_letter_code
_entity_poly.pdbx_strand_id
1 'polypeptide(L)'
;MERTLFAALVWSALSTQLVQAEALSDAANAMCEKVKQCTIAHMGEADMTPEMRQMIEPMVNSMCDAMRAGIKEVPTNHELYQPAVACMRSMAELSCSDFQDEQKVHTDACEAYRQQADQVMAES
;
A
#
# COMPACT_ATOMS: atom_id res chain seq x y z
N MET A 1 45.53 -27.89 -18.81
CA MET A 1 45.00 -27.21 -17.61
C MET A 1 43.98 -26.20 -18.10
N GLU A 2 42.78 -26.62 -18.55
CA GLU A 2 41.89 -25.70 -19.31
C GLU A 2 40.43 -26.18 -19.52
N ARG A 3 39.92 -27.12 -18.72
CA ARG A 3 38.56 -27.71 -18.95
C ARG A 3 37.67 -27.82 -17.71
N THR A 4 37.93 -27.01 -16.68
CA THR A 4 37.15 -27.07 -15.42
C THR A 4 36.53 -25.74 -14.98
N LEU A 5 36.67 -24.65 -15.74
CA LEU A 5 36.22 -23.32 -15.30
C LEU A 5 34.85 -22.87 -15.80
N PHE A 6 34.17 -23.64 -16.67
CA PHE A 6 32.89 -23.20 -17.27
C PHE A 6 31.62 -23.80 -16.64
N ALA A 7 31.73 -24.64 -15.61
CA ALA A 7 30.56 -25.34 -15.05
C ALA A 7 29.93 -24.66 -13.81
N ALA A 8 30.50 -23.57 -13.29
CA ALA A 8 30.08 -23.00 -11.99
C ALA A 8 29.29 -21.68 -12.06
N LEU A 9 29.01 -21.15 -13.25
CA LEU A 9 28.40 -19.81 -13.41
C LEU A 9 26.91 -19.82 -13.78
N VAL A 10 26.23 -20.96 -13.71
CA VAL A 10 24.80 -21.08 -14.07
C VAL A 10 24.01 -21.72 -12.92
N TRP A 11 24.01 -21.10 -11.73
CA TRP A 11 23.17 -21.62 -10.64
C TRP A 11 22.73 -20.60 -9.58
N SER A 12 22.53 -19.33 -9.92
CA SER A 12 22.07 -18.34 -8.92
C SER A 12 21.13 -17.26 -9.46
N ALA A 13 20.28 -17.56 -10.43
CA ALA A 13 19.34 -16.60 -11.02
C ALA A 13 17.88 -17.04 -10.93
N LEU A 14 17.44 -17.62 -9.80
CA LEU A 14 16.04 -18.04 -9.65
C LEU A 14 15.50 -17.88 -8.24
N SER A 15 15.36 -16.65 -7.74
CA SER A 15 14.65 -16.41 -6.46
C SER A 15 14.27 -14.95 -6.17
N THR A 16 13.66 -14.21 -7.11
CA THR A 16 13.10 -12.87 -6.79
C THR A 16 11.71 -12.58 -7.37
N GLN A 17 11.02 -13.55 -7.97
CA GLN A 17 9.78 -13.29 -8.70
C GLN A 17 8.47 -13.40 -7.89
N LEU A 18 8.52 -13.80 -6.62
CA LEU A 18 7.29 -14.05 -5.83
C LEU A 18 6.72 -12.82 -5.12
N VAL A 19 7.45 -11.70 -5.02
CA VAL A 19 7.06 -10.57 -4.16
C VAL A 19 6.04 -9.59 -4.77
N GLN A 20 5.72 -9.74 -6.07
CA GLN A 20 4.89 -8.74 -6.77
C GLN A 20 3.38 -8.98 -6.65
N ALA A 21 2.92 -10.22 -6.51
CA ALA A 21 1.48 -10.53 -6.48
C ALA A 21 0.79 -10.03 -5.20
N GLU A 22 1.56 -9.88 -4.13
CA GLU A 22 1.10 -9.45 -2.80
C GLU A 22 1.25 -7.93 -2.55
N ALA A 23 2.04 -7.22 -3.37
CA ALA A 23 2.52 -5.89 -3.03
C ALA A 23 1.39 -4.85 -2.83
N LEU A 24 0.35 -4.89 -3.68
CA LEU A 24 -0.81 -4.00 -3.55
C LEU A 24 -1.71 -4.39 -2.38
N SER A 25 -1.86 -5.69 -2.10
CA SER A 25 -2.57 -6.16 -0.90
C SER A 25 -1.86 -5.70 0.37
N ASP A 26 -0.54 -5.78 0.41
CA ASP A 26 0.24 -5.32 1.57
C ASP A 26 0.17 -3.81 1.75
N ALA A 27 0.25 -3.05 0.65
CA ALA A 27 0.08 -1.61 0.70
C ALA A 27 -1.32 -1.21 1.19
N ALA A 28 -2.36 -1.98 0.81
CA ALA A 28 -3.71 -1.84 1.35
C ALA A 28 -3.79 -2.08 2.84
N ASN A 29 -3.14 -3.15 3.29
CA ASN A 29 -3.08 -3.49 4.71
C ASN A 29 -2.40 -2.37 5.50
N ALA A 30 -1.26 -1.87 5.02
CA ALA A 30 -0.56 -0.75 5.64
C ALA A 30 -1.43 0.51 5.71
N MET A 31 -2.16 0.84 4.64
CA MET A 31 -3.10 1.96 4.61
C MET A 31 -4.26 1.77 5.60
N CYS A 32 -4.86 0.58 5.63
CA CYS A 32 -5.91 0.25 6.59
C CYS A 32 -5.43 0.48 8.03
N GLU A 33 -4.25 -0.04 8.39
CA GLU A 33 -3.71 0.12 9.73
C GLU A 33 -3.42 1.60 10.03
N LYS A 34 -3.00 2.39 9.04
CA LYS A 34 -2.88 3.85 9.18
C LYS A 34 -4.22 4.51 9.49
N VAL A 35 -5.27 4.21 8.74
CA VAL A 35 -6.63 4.74 8.97
C VAL A 35 -7.10 4.40 10.37
N LYS A 36 -6.90 3.14 10.80
CA LYS A 36 -7.27 2.67 12.13
C LYS A 36 -6.50 3.42 13.22
N GLN A 37 -5.17 3.49 13.07
CA GLN A 37 -4.30 4.20 14.00
C GLN A 37 -4.72 5.66 14.15
N CYS A 38 -4.95 6.37 13.04
CA CYS A 38 -5.25 7.79 13.08
C CYS A 38 -6.67 8.10 13.52
N THR A 39 -7.65 7.24 13.20
CA THR A 39 -9.00 7.32 13.77
C THR A 39 -8.94 7.19 15.29
N ILE A 40 -8.23 6.17 15.81
CA ILE A 40 -8.11 5.97 17.26
C ILE A 40 -7.35 7.12 17.92
N ALA A 41 -6.29 7.64 17.29
CA ALA A 41 -5.55 8.78 17.80
C ALA A 41 -6.41 10.04 17.89
N HIS A 42 -7.17 10.36 16.84
CA HIS A 42 -8.10 11.48 16.81
C HIS A 42 -9.18 11.37 17.90
N MET A 43 -9.73 10.17 18.10
CA MET A 43 -10.75 9.94 19.13
C MET A 43 -10.18 9.87 20.55
N GLY A 44 -8.90 9.52 20.71
CA GLY A 44 -8.19 9.58 21.99
C GLY A 44 -8.08 11.00 22.54
N GLU A 45 -8.11 12.01 21.69
CA GLU A 45 -8.23 13.43 22.09
C GLU A 45 -9.65 13.77 22.60
N ALA A 46 -10.65 12.91 22.32
CA ALA A 46 -12.06 13.10 22.65
C ALA A 46 -12.55 12.22 23.83
N ASP A 47 -11.65 11.76 24.72
CA ASP A 47 -11.95 10.92 25.89
C ASP A 47 -12.60 9.56 25.54
N MET A 48 -11.87 8.73 24.79
CA MET A 48 -12.36 7.41 24.37
C MET A 48 -12.32 6.37 25.50
N THR A 49 -13.48 5.94 26.01
CA THR A 49 -13.59 4.83 26.98
C THR A 49 -13.32 3.47 26.32
N PRO A 50 -12.94 2.44 27.11
CA PRO A 50 -12.76 1.07 26.59
C PRO A 50 -14.00 0.51 25.88
N GLU A 51 -15.19 0.84 26.37
CA GLU A 51 -16.47 0.39 25.77
C GLU A 51 -16.66 1.02 24.38
N MET A 52 -16.34 2.30 24.22
CA MET A 52 -16.39 2.95 22.91
C MET A 52 -15.39 2.33 21.93
N ARG A 53 -14.18 2.01 22.39
CA ARG A 53 -13.17 1.31 21.57
C ARG A 53 -13.71 -0.03 21.02
N GLN A 54 -14.35 -0.82 21.87
CA GLN A 54 -14.93 -2.12 21.50
C GLN A 54 -16.05 -2.00 20.46
N MET A 55 -16.77 -0.87 20.43
CA MET A 55 -17.81 -0.62 19.42
C MET A 55 -17.24 -0.14 18.08
N ILE A 56 -16.15 0.63 18.09
CA ILE A 56 -15.57 1.26 16.89
C ILE A 56 -14.63 0.31 16.14
N GLU A 57 -13.86 -0.51 16.86
CA GLU A 57 -12.91 -1.45 16.24
C GLU A 57 -13.54 -2.34 15.16
N PRO A 58 -14.71 -2.98 15.38
CA PRO A 58 -15.36 -3.78 14.34
C PRO A 58 -15.75 -2.97 13.10
N MET A 59 -16.19 -1.71 13.29
CA MET A 59 -16.59 -0.83 12.20
C MET A 59 -15.38 -0.47 11.32
N VAL A 60 -14.27 -0.06 11.95
CA VAL A 60 -13.02 0.26 11.24
C VAL A 60 -12.45 -0.98 10.56
N ASN A 61 -12.48 -2.14 11.22
CA ASN A 61 -12.04 -3.41 10.62
C ASN A 61 -12.89 -3.77 9.38
N SER A 62 -14.21 -3.54 9.41
CA SER A 62 -15.08 -3.76 8.26
C SER A 62 -14.75 -2.84 7.07
N MET A 63 -14.37 -1.58 7.34
CA MET A 63 -13.91 -0.66 6.28
C MET A 63 -12.62 -1.15 5.64
N CYS A 64 -11.68 -1.63 6.46
CA CYS A 64 -10.45 -2.25 5.98
C CYS A 64 -10.70 -3.49 5.12
N ASP A 65 -11.66 -4.33 5.49
CA ASP A 65 -12.01 -5.52 4.71
C ASP A 65 -12.59 -5.14 3.33
N ALA A 66 -13.39 -4.08 3.28
CA ALA A 66 -13.87 -3.52 2.01
C ALA A 66 -12.72 -3.00 1.12
N MET A 67 -11.75 -2.29 1.71
CA MET A 67 -10.55 -1.83 0.98
C MET A 67 -9.76 -3.01 0.41
N ARG A 68 -9.55 -4.06 1.20
CA ARG A 68 -8.84 -5.28 0.77
C ARG A 68 -9.58 -6.02 -0.34
N ALA A 69 -10.91 -6.09 -0.26
CA ALA A 69 -11.73 -6.74 -1.27
C ALA A 69 -11.60 -6.05 -2.64
N GLY A 70 -11.57 -4.71 -2.67
CA GLY A 70 -11.43 -3.95 -3.91
C GLY A 70 -10.12 -4.17 -4.67
N ILE A 71 -9.07 -4.64 -3.99
CA ILE A 71 -7.73 -4.80 -4.56
C ILE A 71 -7.50 -6.17 -5.20
N LYS A 72 -8.30 -7.18 -4.82
CA LYS A 72 -8.18 -8.54 -5.39
C LYS A 72 -8.46 -8.59 -6.89
N GLU A 73 -9.15 -7.59 -7.41
CA GLU A 73 -9.55 -7.48 -8.83
C GLU A 73 -8.55 -6.65 -9.67
N VAL A 74 -7.47 -6.13 -9.08
CA VAL A 74 -6.53 -5.25 -9.79
C VAL A 74 -5.48 -6.07 -10.55
N PRO A 75 -5.35 -5.92 -11.90
CA PRO A 75 -4.35 -6.64 -12.67
C PRO A 75 -2.92 -6.25 -12.27
N THR A 76 -2.11 -7.25 -11.91
CA THR A 76 -0.72 -7.03 -11.47
C THR A 76 0.24 -6.65 -12.61
N ASN A 77 -0.17 -6.91 -13.86
CA ASN A 77 0.59 -6.61 -15.06
C ASN A 77 0.29 -5.23 -15.65
N HIS A 78 -0.61 -4.45 -15.03
CA HIS A 78 -0.89 -3.10 -15.48
C HIS A 78 0.27 -2.16 -15.12
N GLU A 79 0.62 -1.24 -16.02
CA GLU A 79 1.75 -0.32 -15.82
C GLU A 79 1.59 0.61 -14.59
N LEU A 80 0.34 0.86 -14.21
CA LEU A 80 -0.04 1.64 -13.03
C LEU A 80 0.03 0.86 -11.70
N TYR A 81 0.28 -0.45 -11.73
CA TYR A 81 0.27 -1.28 -10.52
C TYR A 81 1.32 -0.83 -9.49
N GLN A 82 2.59 -0.74 -9.89
CA GLN A 82 3.67 -0.34 -8.98
C GLN A 82 3.56 1.13 -8.53
N PRO A 83 3.21 2.10 -9.39
CA PRO A 83 2.89 3.46 -8.96
C PRO A 83 1.79 3.54 -7.89
N ALA A 84 0.71 2.77 -8.05
CA ALA A 84 -0.37 2.72 -7.05
C ALA A 84 0.12 2.15 -5.71
N VAL A 85 0.92 1.08 -5.73
CA VAL A 85 1.56 0.51 -4.53
C VAL A 85 2.42 1.57 -3.82
N ALA A 86 3.23 2.31 -4.56
CA ALA A 86 4.11 3.34 -4.01
C ALA A 86 3.32 4.48 -3.36
N CYS A 87 2.27 4.97 -4.02
CA CYS A 87 1.37 5.98 -3.45
C CYS A 87 0.79 5.48 -2.11
N MET A 88 0.20 4.29 -2.09
CA MET A 88 -0.41 3.75 -0.88
C MET A 88 0.59 3.60 0.28
N ARG A 89 1.80 3.09 0.00
CA ARG A 89 2.85 2.97 1.03
C ARG A 89 3.27 4.33 1.58
N SER A 90 3.46 5.32 0.72
CA SER A 90 3.90 6.65 1.15
C SER A 90 2.87 7.34 2.07
N MET A 91 1.57 7.17 1.80
CA MET A 91 0.52 7.67 2.69
C MET A 91 0.51 6.93 4.03
N ALA A 92 0.75 5.62 4.03
CA ALA A 92 0.84 4.81 5.24
C ALA A 92 2.07 5.15 6.12
N GLU A 93 3.03 5.92 5.61
CA GLU A 93 4.20 6.41 6.35
C GLU A 93 3.96 7.77 7.02
N LEU A 94 2.90 8.49 6.64
CA LEU A 94 2.59 9.82 7.20
C LEU A 94 2.34 9.79 8.71
N SER A 95 2.63 10.90 9.38
CA SER A 95 2.13 11.12 10.74
C SER A 95 0.60 11.19 10.73
N CYS A 96 -0.08 10.94 11.85
CA CYS A 96 -1.54 11.09 11.86
C CYS A 96 -1.99 12.54 11.68
N SER A 97 -1.18 13.53 12.05
CA SER A 97 -1.47 14.93 11.75
C SER A 97 -1.44 15.18 10.25
N ASP A 98 -0.41 14.68 9.56
CA ASP A 98 -0.30 14.82 8.10
C ASP A 98 -1.33 13.96 7.37
N PHE A 99 -1.65 12.77 7.87
CA PHE A 99 -2.65 11.89 7.26
C PHE A 99 -4.08 12.49 7.31
N GLN A 100 -4.36 13.33 8.30
CA GLN A 100 -5.64 14.04 8.44
C GLN A 100 -5.67 15.37 7.66
N ASP A 101 -4.51 15.85 7.17
CA ASP A 101 -4.42 17.03 6.32
C ASP A 101 -4.54 16.62 4.84
N GLU A 102 -5.64 17.03 4.20
CA GLU A 102 -5.93 16.73 2.81
C GLU A 102 -4.80 17.17 1.84
N GLN A 103 -4.02 18.20 2.18
CA GLN A 103 -2.91 18.63 1.33
C GLN A 103 -1.67 17.74 1.47
N LYS A 104 -1.55 17.00 2.57
CA LYS A 104 -0.37 16.19 2.90
C LYS A 104 -0.50 14.74 2.48
N VAL A 105 -1.73 14.24 2.33
CA VAL A 105 -1.99 12.91 1.76
C VAL A 105 -1.64 12.82 0.26
N HIS A 106 -1.51 13.96 -0.43
CA HIS A 106 -0.94 14.06 -1.77
C HIS A 106 0.59 14.01 -1.72
N THR A 107 1.14 12.85 -1.39
CA THR A 107 2.59 12.64 -1.39
C THR A 107 3.16 12.72 -2.81
N ASP A 108 4.48 12.91 -2.93
CA ASP A 108 5.18 12.90 -4.22
C ASP A 108 4.92 11.59 -5.00
N ALA A 109 4.79 10.46 -4.31
CA ALA A 109 4.49 9.16 -4.94
C ALA A 109 3.05 9.11 -5.48
N CYS A 110 2.09 9.70 -4.77
CA CYS A 110 0.71 9.81 -5.24
C CYS A 110 0.56 10.80 -6.39
N GLU A 111 1.34 11.88 -6.38
CA GLU A 111 1.43 12.81 -7.49
C GLU A 111 1.96 12.12 -8.76
N ALA A 112 3.06 11.36 -8.64
CA ALA A 112 3.62 10.60 -9.75
C ALA A 112 2.62 9.56 -10.30
N TYR A 113 1.92 8.85 -9.41
CA TYR A 113 0.87 7.91 -9.81
C TYR A 113 -0.25 8.61 -10.60
N ARG A 114 -0.74 9.76 -10.11
CA ARG A 114 -1.79 10.53 -10.80
C ARG A 114 -1.34 10.97 -12.19
N GLN A 115 -0.14 11.54 -12.30
CA GLN A 115 0.40 11.99 -13.58
C GLN A 115 0.52 10.85 -14.59
N GLN A 116 0.95 9.67 -14.15
CA GLN A 116 1.03 8.50 -15.03
C GLN A 116 -0.37 7.98 -15.40
N ALA A 117 -1.31 7.95 -14.46
CA ALA A 117 -2.69 7.55 -14.76
C ALA A 117 -3.34 8.48 -15.80
N ASP A 118 -3.12 9.79 -15.70
CA ASP A 118 -3.61 10.78 -16.66
C ASP A 118 -3.01 10.56 -18.07
N GLN A 119 -1.73 10.20 -18.15
CA GLN A 119 -1.08 9.85 -19.43
C GLN A 119 -1.69 8.60 -20.05
N VAL A 120 -1.82 7.52 -19.28
CA VAL A 120 -2.41 6.25 -19.75
C VAL A 120 -3.84 6.45 -20.25
N MET A 121 -4.65 7.25 -19.54
CA MET A 121 -6.01 7.58 -19.96
C MET A 121 -6.06 8.43 -21.23
N ALA A 122 -5.10 9.33 -21.44
CA ALA A 122 -5.03 10.15 -22.65
C ALA A 122 -4.59 9.36 -23.89
N GLU A 123 -3.91 8.23 -23.70
CA GLU A 123 -3.42 7.35 -24.76
C GLU A 123 -4.38 6.19 -25.10
N SER A 124 -5.43 5.99 -24.30
CA SER A 124 -6.48 4.97 -24.45
C SER A 124 -7.62 5.42 -25.36
#